data_AF-A0A419WAM0-F1
#
_entry.id   AF-A0A419WAM0-F1
#
_cell.length_a   1.000
_cell.length_b   1.000
_cell.length_c   1.000
_cell.angle_alpha   90.00
_cell.angle_beta   90.00
_cell.angle_gamma   90.00
#
_symmetry.space_group_name_H-M   'P 1'
#
loop_
_entity.id
_entity.type
_entity.pdbx_description
1 polymer ?
#
loop_
_entity_poly.entity_id
_entity_poly.type
_entity_poly.pdbx_seq_one_letter_code
_entity_poly.pdbx_strand_id
1 'polypeptide(L)'
;MNFTDYYLAKKLKEQKAKYRYEIARSTMEYDRFQFLLKNKRNPNSDGWSIYFIPRPVEWSGSERPDMAFTKRSENISSIVFPEPGIPYGYGDVKGTNDSLIVLLNEDFRIQGISEIEIFIARGQKHNRKNLWYELVDGELEYELDFLRQSAKELPIAS
;
A
#
# COMPACT_ATOMS: atom_id res chain seq x y z
N MET A 1 16.14 -4.03 -10.71
CA MET A 1 14.72 -4.13 -10.36
C MET A 1 14.65 -4.20 -8.84
N ASN A 2 14.36 -3.07 -8.22
CA ASN A 2 14.32 -2.87 -6.77
C ASN A 2 13.02 -3.44 -6.13
N PHE A 3 11.90 -3.28 -6.82
CA PHE A 3 10.57 -3.78 -6.51
C PHE A 3 10.33 -5.15 -7.13
N THR A 4 9.74 -6.02 -6.33
CA THR A 4 9.43 -7.40 -6.70
C THR A 4 7.95 -7.66 -6.76
N ASP A 5 7.13 -6.85 -6.08
CA ASP A 5 5.71 -7.09 -5.97
C ASP A 5 4.89 -5.83 -6.10
N TYR A 6 3.69 -5.99 -6.62
CA TYR A 6 2.70 -4.95 -6.77
C TYR A 6 1.34 -5.39 -6.30
N TYR A 7 0.60 -4.45 -5.73
CA TYR A 7 -0.80 -4.57 -5.35
C TYR A 7 -1.55 -3.28 -5.70
N LEU A 8 -2.76 -3.42 -6.24
CA LEU A 8 -3.71 -2.32 -6.39
C LEU A 8 -4.86 -2.50 -5.41
N ALA A 9 -5.07 -1.57 -4.50
CA ALA A 9 -6.22 -1.53 -3.61
C ALA A 9 -7.22 -0.48 -4.08
N LYS A 10 -8.52 -0.82 -4.12
CA LYS A 10 -9.59 0.07 -4.55
C LYS A 10 -10.68 0.23 -3.50
N LYS A 11 -11.26 1.42 -3.48
CA LYS A 11 -12.49 1.73 -2.77
C LYS A 11 -13.68 1.22 -3.59
N LEU A 12 -14.53 0.36 -3.02
CA LEU A 12 -15.77 -0.02 -3.69
C LEU A 12 -16.85 1.04 -3.51
N LYS A 13 -17.69 1.24 -4.53
CA LYS A 13 -18.77 2.26 -4.53
C LYS A 13 -19.73 2.10 -3.35
N GLU A 14 -20.05 0.87 -2.97
CA GLU A 14 -21.00 0.55 -1.89
C GLU A 14 -20.31 0.36 -0.52
N GLN A 15 -19.01 0.66 -0.43
CA GLN A 15 -18.22 0.37 0.76
C GLN A 15 -18.50 1.33 1.91
N LYS A 16 -19.29 0.87 2.88
CA LYS A 16 -19.60 1.62 4.12
C LYS A 16 -18.39 1.90 5.02
N ALA A 17 -17.37 1.04 4.99
CA ALA A 17 -16.20 1.17 5.85
C ALA A 17 -15.25 2.26 5.31
N LYS A 18 -15.20 3.42 5.99
CA LYS A 18 -14.46 4.62 5.55
C LYS A 18 -13.01 4.38 5.11
N TYR A 19 -12.28 3.51 5.80
CA TYR A 19 -10.85 3.29 5.54
C TYR A 19 -10.51 1.94 4.92
N ARG A 20 -11.50 1.11 4.56
CA ARG A 20 -11.27 -0.19 3.95
C ARG A 20 -11.13 -0.06 2.42
N TYR A 21 -10.21 -0.82 1.86
CA TYR A 21 -9.96 -0.98 0.42
C TYR A 21 -9.81 -2.47 0.10
N GLU A 22 -10.36 -2.92 -1.02
CA GLU A 22 -10.19 -4.30 -1.51
C GLU A 22 -9.02 -4.37 -2.48
N ILE A 23 -8.23 -5.44 -2.44
CA ILE A 23 -7.17 -5.65 -3.42
C ILE A 23 -7.79 -6.12 -4.73
N ALA A 24 -7.64 -5.31 -5.76
CA ALA A 24 -8.13 -5.55 -7.11
C ALA A 24 -7.10 -6.26 -8.00
N ARG A 25 -5.80 -5.96 -7.83
CA ARG A 25 -4.73 -6.53 -8.65
C ARG A 25 -3.52 -6.91 -7.82
N SER A 26 -2.78 -7.93 -8.22
CA SER A 26 -1.50 -8.28 -7.62
C SER A 26 -0.60 -9.08 -8.56
N THR A 27 0.73 -8.98 -8.36
CA THR A 27 1.70 -9.93 -8.96
C THR A 27 1.60 -11.34 -8.36
N MET A 28 0.96 -11.49 -7.20
CA MET A 28 0.72 -12.76 -6.51
C MET A 28 1.98 -13.50 -6.01
N GLU A 29 3.13 -12.84 -5.87
CA GLU A 29 4.38 -13.54 -5.52
C GLU A 29 4.80 -13.40 -4.04
N TYR A 30 4.16 -12.52 -3.26
CA TYR A 30 4.55 -12.28 -1.85
C TYR A 30 3.58 -12.86 -0.81
N ASP A 31 3.73 -14.16 -0.55
CA ASP A 31 2.87 -14.94 0.37
C ASP A 31 2.65 -14.29 1.73
N ARG A 32 3.72 -13.72 2.32
CA ARG A 32 3.63 -13.11 3.65
C ARG A 32 2.72 -11.90 3.66
N PHE A 33 2.84 -11.01 2.68
CA PHE A 33 1.97 -9.84 2.59
C PHE A 33 0.54 -10.27 2.28
N GLN A 34 0.35 -11.21 1.35
CA GLN A 34 -0.97 -11.78 1.05
C GLN A 34 -1.65 -12.34 2.30
N PHE A 35 -0.92 -13.07 3.15
CA PHE A 35 -1.45 -13.62 4.40
C PHE A 35 -1.97 -12.52 5.35
N LEU A 36 -1.30 -11.36 5.41
CA LEU A 36 -1.74 -10.21 6.21
C LEU A 36 -3.03 -9.57 5.66
N LEU A 37 -3.25 -9.67 4.34
CA LEU A 37 -4.41 -9.08 3.66
C LEU A 37 -5.64 -9.98 3.65
N LYS A 38 -5.49 -11.29 3.92
CA LYS A 38 -6.59 -12.26 3.93
C LYS A 38 -7.76 -11.81 4.81
N ASN A 39 -8.95 -11.83 4.24
CA ASN A 39 -10.19 -11.64 4.97
C ASN A 39 -10.54 -12.91 5.74
N LYS A 40 -10.82 -12.79 7.05
CA LYS A 40 -11.16 -13.95 7.89
C LYS A 40 -12.67 -14.11 8.18
N ARG A 41 -13.53 -13.26 7.60
CA ARG A 41 -14.99 -13.26 7.85
C ARG A 41 -15.75 -13.04 6.54
N ASN A 42 -16.93 -13.65 6.42
CA ASN A 42 -17.90 -13.41 5.35
C ASN A 42 -18.21 -11.90 5.19
N PRO A 43 -18.54 -11.43 3.97
CA PRO A 43 -18.92 -12.21 2.78
C PRO A 43 -17.75 -12.69 1.88
N ASN A 44 -16.49 -12.35 2.18
CA ASN A 44 -15.37 -12.64 1.29
C ASN A 44 -14.19 -13.29 2.01
N SER A 45 -14.31 -14.54 2.48
CA SER A 45 -13.23 -15.25 3.16
C SER A 45 -11.98 -15.48 2.28
N ASP A 46 -12.14 -15.46 0.96
CA ASP A 46 -11.06 -15.74 0.01
C ASP A 46 -10.40 -14.48 -0.55
N GLY A 47 -11.02 -13.31 -0.41
CA GLY A 47 -10.47 -12.05 -0.91
C GLY A 47 -9.53 -11.35 0.06
N TRP A 48 -8.87 -10.31 -0.48
CA TRP A 48 -7.88 -9.52 0.23
C TRP A 48 -8.35 -8.10 0.40
N SER A 49 -8.11 -7.55 1.58
CA SER A 49 -8.44 -6.17 1.90
C SER A 49 -7.43 -5.56 2.86
N ILE A 50 -7.35 -4.24 2.84
CA ILE A 50 -6.49 -3.46 3.74
C ILE A 50 -7.28 -2.28 4.30
N TYR A 51 -6.94 -1.87 5.51
CA TYR A 51 -7.40 -0.59 6.04
C TYR A 51 -6.27 0.43 5.92
N PHE A 52 -6.57 1.60 5.36
CA PHE A 52 -5.63 2.72 5.27
C PHE A 52 -6.14 3.87 6.14
N ILE A 53 -5.61 3.96 7.36
CA ILE A 53 -6.12 4.83 8.42
C ILE A 53 -5.12 5.94 8.76
N PRO A 54 -5.59 7.12 9.18
CA PRO A 54 -4.70 8.14 9.75
C PRO A 54 -4.10 7.66 11.07
N ARG A 55 -2.85 8.03 11.33
CA ARG A 55 -2.21 7.77 12.62
C ARG A 55 -2.56 8.89 13.62
N PRO A 56 -2.78 8.55 14.91
CA PRO A 56 -3.00 9.55 15.94
C PRO A 56 -1.78 10.48 16.07
N VAL A 57 -2.03 11.70 16.54
CA VAL A 57 -1.03 12.77 16.63
C VAL A 57 0.11 12.43 17.59
N GLU A 58 -0.16 11.58 18.58
CA GLU A 58 0.80 11.14 19.58
C GLU A 58 1.70 10.03 19.02
N TRP A 59 2.91 10.39 18.59
CA TRP A 59 3.93 9.45 18.12
C TRP A 59 5.30 9.82 18.69
N SER A 60 6.02 8.82 19.22
CA SER A 60 7.32 8.99 19.89
C SER A 60 8.53 8.57 19.03
N GLY A 61 8.32 8.19 17.77
CA GLY A 61 9.40 7.81 16.85
C GLY A 61 10.00 9.01 16.10
N SER A 62 11.20 8.81 15.53
CA SER A 62 11.95 9.84 14.80
C SER A 62 11.31 10.28 13.48
N GLU A 63 10.64 9.37 12.79
CA GLU A 63 9.79 9.66 11.63
C GLU A 63 8.33 9.50 12.06
N ARG A 64 7.52 10.56 11.88
CA ARG A 64 6.09 10.52 12.20
C ARG A 64 5.31 10.00 11.00
N PRO A 65 4.67 8.82 11.08
CA PRO A 65 3.83 8.33 10.00
C PRO A 65 2.50 9.11 9.95
N ASP A 66 2.06 9.45 8.76
CA ASP A 66 0.77 10.10 8.50
C ASP A 66 -0.36 9.09 8.50
N MET A 67 -0.10 7.94 7.87
CA MET A 67 -1.08 6.89 7.63
C MET A 67 -0.53 5.53 8.07
N ALA A 68 -1.40 4.55 8.18
CA ALA A 68 -1.01 3.16 8.36
C ALA A 68 -1.88 2.22 7.58
N PHE A 69 -1.23 1.17 7.07
CA PHE A 69 -1.90 -0.04 6.68
C PHE A 69 -2.16 -0.90 7.91
N THR A 70 -3.42 -1.30 8.08
CA THR A 70 -3.84 -2.17 9.17
C THR A 70 -4.78 -3.26 8.71
N LYS A 71 -4.85 -4.32 9.51
CA LYS A 71 -5.89 -5.34 9.44
C LYS A 71 -6.43 -5.56 10.84
N ARG A 72 -7.65 -5.08 11.09
CA ARG A 72 -8.22 -5.03 12.45
C ARG A 72 -7.31 -4.23 13.39
N SER A 73 -6.87 -4.83 14.50
CA SER A 73 -5.94 -4.25 15.47
C SER A 73 -4.47 -4.37 15.06
N GLU A 74 -4.15 -5.13 14.02
CA GLU A 74 -2.76 -5.35 13.60
C GLU A 74 -2.30 -4.27 12.63
N ASN A 75 -1.16 -3.66 12.94
CA ASN A 75 -0.43 -2.81 12.01
C ASN A 75 0.33 -3.69 11.00
N ILE A 76 0.20 -3.35 9.71
CA ILE A 76 0.95 -3.97 8.60
C ILE A 76 2.11 -3.05 8.21
N SER A 77 1.85 -1.75 8.12
CA SER A 77 2.86 -0.76 7.75
C SER A 77 2.51 0.60 8.33
N SER A 78 3.52 1.38 8.69
CA SER A 78 3.39 2.81 8.97
C SER A 78 3.93 3.57 7.77
N ILE A 79 3.14 4.49 7.23
CA ILE A 79 3.43 5.20 5.98
C ILE A 79 3.70 6.67 6.27
N VAL A 80 4.82 7.15 5.77
CA VAL A 80 5.21 8.57 5.79
C VAL A 80 4.97 9.15 4.40
N PHE A 81 4.36 10.33 4.33
CA PHE A 81 4.25 11.16 3.13
C PHE A 81 5.14 12.39 3.33
N PRO A 82 6.39 12.36 2.84
CA PRO A 82 7.39 13.39 3.16
C PRO A 82 7.02 14.78 2.67
N GLU A 83 6.29 14.86 1.55
CA GLU A 83 5.94 16.11 0.90
C GLU A 83 4.42 16.30 0.82
N PRO A 84 3.88 17.37 1.43
CA PRO A 84 2.45 17.62 1.43
C PRO A 84 1.89 17.86 0.03
N GLY A 85 1.24 16.86 -0.54
CA GLY A 85 0.47 16.98 -1.79
C GLY A 85 1.01 16.20 -2.95
N ILE A 86 2.20 15.65 -2.78
CA ILE A 86 2.65 14.55 -3.59
C ILE A 86 1.88 13.30 -3.13
N PRO A 87 1.25 12.54 -4.04
CA PRO A 87 0.48 11.35 -3.69
C PRO A 87 1.36 10.13 -3.35
N TYR A 88 2.64 10.34 -3.01
CA TYR A 88 3.64 9.29 -2.84
C TYR A 88 4.10 9.20 -1.40
N GLY A 89 4.06 8.00 -0.84
CA GLY A 89 4.52 7.72 0.52
C GLY A 89 5.43 6.49 0.57
N TYR A 90 6.12 6.32 1.69
CA TYR A 90 6.96 5.15 1.92
C TYR A 90 6.74 4.55 3.30
N GLY A 91 7.07 3.26 3.43
CA GLY A 91 7.06 2.52 4.67
C GLY A 91 7.86 1.24 4.58
N ASP A 92 7.55 0.32 5.49
CA ASP A 92 8.08 -1.04 5.50
C ASP A 92 7.01 -2.04 5.93
N VAL A 93 7.21 -3.31 5.59
CA VAL A 93 6.30 -4.39 6.01
C VAL A 93 6.70 -4.83 7.43
N LYS A 94 5.77 -4.71 8.39
CA LYS A 94 6.03 -4.98 9.80
C LYS A 94 6.56 -6.41 9.99
N GLY A 95 7.69 -6.50 10.69
CA GLY A 95 8.35 -7.76 11.01
C GLY A 95 9.15 -8.36 9.86
N THR A 96 9.45 -7.58 8.82
CA THR A 96 10.34 -7.95 7.72
C THR A 96 11.40 -6.87 7.48
N ASN A 97 12.32 -7.17 6.54
CA ASN A 97 13.29 -6.23 6.01
C ASN A 97 12.85 -5.67 4.66
N ASP A 98 11.55 -5.67 4.35
CA ASP A 98 11.04 -5.26 3.05
C ASP A 98 10.51 -3.83 3.10
N SER A 99 10.91 -3.01 2.12
CA SER A 99 10.38 -1.67 1.94
C SER A 99 9.10 -1.71 1.13
N LEU A 100 8.28 -0.69 1.34
CA LEU A 100 7.06 -0.47 0.60
C LEU A 100 6.97 1.00 0.17
N ILE A 101 6.50 1.21 -1.05
CA ILE A 101 6.14 2.51 -1.62
C ILE A 101 4.64 2.52 -1.90
N VAL A 102 4.00 3.67 -1.62
CA VAL A 102 2.56 3.89 -1.81
C VAL A 102 2.35 5.01 -2.80
N LEU A 103 1.50 4.79 -3.82
CA LEU A 103 1.00 5.85 -4.68
C LEU A 103 -0.52 5.92 -4.51
N LEU A 104 -1.04 7.13 -4.26
CA LEU A 104 -2.47 7.42 -4.22
C LEU A 104 -2.94 7.89 -5.61
N ASN A 105 -4.25 7.83 -5.86
CA ASN A 105 -4.82 8.49 -7.04
C ASN A 105 -4.47 9.99 -7.08
N GLU A 106 -4.16 10.52 -8.26
CA GLU A 106 -3.64 11.89 -8.43
C GLU A 106 -4.57 12.97 -7.84
N ASP A 107 -5.88 12.77 -7.97
CA ASP A 107 -6.92 13.67 -7.50
C ASP A 107 -7.34 13.42 -6.04
N PHE A 108 -6.53 12.71 -5.25
CA PHE A 108 -6.87 12.32 -3.87
C PHE A 108 -7.27 13.49 -2.96
N ARG A 109 -6.75 14.70 -3.22
CA ARG A 109 -7.09 15.91 -2.47
C ARG A 109 -8.49 16.44 -2.77
N ILE A 110 -9.04 16.11 -3.94
CA ILE A 110 -10.32 16.60 -4.43
C ILE A 110 -11.39 15.52 -4.25
N GLN A 111 -11.13 14.30 -4.73
CA GLN A 111 -12.08 13.20 -4.73
C GLN A 111 -11.93 12.25 -3.53
N GLY A 112 -10.90 12.47 -2.70
CA GLY A 112 -10.50 11.50 -1.69
C GLY A 112 -9.73 10.33 -2.29
N ILE A 113 -9.27 9.45 -1.42
CA ILE A 113 -8.48 8.28 -1.83
C ILE A 113 -9.43 7.19 -2.33
N SER A 114 -9.39 6.92 -3.63
CA SER A 114 -10.15 5.84 -4.29
C SER A 114 -9.28 4.65 -4.65
N GLU A 115 -8.01 4.90 -4.96
CA GLU A 115 -7.04 3.89 -5.36
C GLU A 115 -5.73 4.08 -4.60
N ILE A 116 -5.11 2.94 -4.26
CA ILE A 116 -3.81 2.89 -3.58
C ILE A 116 -2.99 1.82 -4.28
N GLU A 117 -1.94 2.24 -4.97
CA GLU A 117 -0.91 1.34 -5.46
C GLU A 117 0.12 1.09 -4.38
N ILE A 118 0.56 -0.16 -4.26
CA ILE A 118 1.52 -0.61 -3.26
C ILE A 118 2.59 -1.40 -4.00
N PHE A 119 3.83 -0.90 -3.95
CA PHE A 119 5.00 -1.56 -4.51
C PHE A 119 5.91 -2.02 -3.36
N ILE A 120 6.40 -3.25 -3.44
CA ILE A 120 7.23 -3.84 -2.38
C ILE A 120 8.61 -4.16 -2.93
N ALA A 121 9.63 -3.69 -2.21
CA ALA A 121 11.04 -3.94 -2.48
C ALA A 121 11.59 -4.85 -1.36
N ARG A 122 11.71 -6.14 -1.64
CA ARG A 122 12.13 -7.15 -0.64
C ARG A 122 13.58 -6.92 -0.21
N GLY A 123 13.86 -7.01 1.08
CA GLY A 123 15.18 -6.78 1.67
C GLY A 123 15.63 -5.30 1.71
N GLN A 124 14.80 -4.36 1.25
CA GLN A 124 15.17 -2.95 1.07
C GLN A 124 14.64 -2.01 2.16
N LYS A 125 14.27 -2.50 3.36
CA LYS A 125 13.69 -1.68 4.45
C LYS A 125 14.51 -0.43 4.80
N HIS A 126 15.84 -0.53 4.75
CA HIS A 126 16.74 0.59 5.03
C HIS A 126 16.92 1.55 3.83
N ASN A 127 16.50 1.14 2.63
CA ASN A 127 16.55 1.93 1.40
C ASN A 127 15.21 2.63 1.08
N ARG A 128 14.17 2.46 1.89
CA ARG A 128 12.80 2.97 1.63
C ARG A 128 12.71 4.45 1.28
N LYS A 129 13.57 5.28 1.89
CA LYS A 129 13.59 6.72 1.66
C LYS A 129 14.25 7.07 0.33
N ASN A 130 15.33 6.38 -0.05
CA ASN A 130 15.98 6.56 -1.34
C ASN A 130 15.06 6.11 -2.47
N LEU A 131 14.39 4.95 -2.32
CA LEU A 131 13.38 4.49 -3.28
C LEU A 131 12.25 5.51 -3.50
N TRP A 132 11.90 6.28 -2.46
CA TRP A 132 10.93 7.36 -2.60
C TRP A 132 11.50 8.56 -3.37
N TYR A 133 12.77 8.92 -3.17
CA TYR A 133 13.42 9.97 -3.98
C TYR A 133 13.52 9.55 -5.45
N GLU A 134 13.98 8.32 -5.73
CA GLU A 134 14.02 7.74 -7.08
C GLU A 134 12.63 7.75 -7.76
N LEU A 135 11.56 7.52 -6.99
CA LEU A 135 10.18 7.63 -7.50
C LEU A 135 9.84 9.07 -7.91
N VAL A 136 10.10 10.02 -7.02
CA VAL A 136 9.79 11.44 -7.24
C VAL A 136 10.58 12.01 -8.41
N ASP A 137 11.81 11.55 -8.59
CA ASP A 137 12.70 11.94 -9.68
C ASP A 137 12.39 11.22 -11.01
N GLY A 138 11.41 10.29 -11.02
CA GLY A 138 10.96 9.57 -12.22
C GLY A 138 11.85 8.39 -12.63
N GLU A 139 12.82 7.99 -11.81
CA GLU A 139 13.80 6.95 -12.15
C GLU A 139 13.20 5.53 -12.13
N LEU A 140 12.03 5.36 -11.50
CA LEU A 140 11.40 4.04 -11.29
C LEU A 140 10.31 3.70 -12.31
N GLU A 141 9.95 4.61 -13.23
CA GLU A 141 8.78 4.46 -14.12
C GLU A 141 8.72 3.10 -14.83
N TYR A 142 9.82 2.73 -15.50
CA TYR A 142 9.91 1.46 -16.25
C TYR A 142 9.60 0.24 -15.38
N GLU A 143 10.13 0.22 -14.16
CA GLU A 143 9.99 -0.91 -13.26
C GLU A 143 8.57 -0.99 -12.66
N LEU A 144 7.98 0.15 -12.29
CA LEU A 144 6.61 0.20 -11.79
C LEU A 144 5.62 -0.24 -12.88
N ASP A 145 5.82 0.23 -14.11
CA ASP A 145 5.00 -0.15 -15.26
C ASP A 145 5.10 -1.62 -15.59
N PHE A 146 6.31 -2.19 -15.52
CA PHE A 146 6.49 -3.63 -15.69
C PHE A 146 5.68 -4.42 -14.65
N LEU A 147 5.72 -4.03 -13.37
CA LEU A 147 4.95 -4.70 -12.32
C LEU A 147 3.44 -4.51 -12.48
N ARG A 148 2.99 -3.31 -12.85
CA ARG A 148 1.59 -3.04 -13.19
C ARG A 148 1.12 -3.95 -14.32
N GLN A 149 1.92 -4.14 -15.37
CA GLN A 149 1.55 -5.00 -16.51
C GLN A 149 1.56 -6.49 -16.15
N SER A 150 2.43 -6.89 -15.23
CA SER A 150 2.55 -8.28 -14.76
C SER A 150 1.45 -8.68 -13.77
N ALA A 151 0.72 -7.70 -13.21
CA ALA A 151 -0.28 -7.91 -12.18
C ALA A 151 -1.58 -8.51 -12.75
N LYS A 152 -2.09 -9.53 -12.05
CA LYS A 152 -3.35 -10.20 -12.38
C LYS A 152 -4.51 -9.54 -11.66
N GLU A 153 -5.66 -9.48 -12.34
CA GLU A 153 -6.94 -9.13 -11.71
C GLU A 153 -7.34 -10.19 -10.69
N LEU A 154 -7.84 -9.73 -9.56
CA LEU A 154 -8.35 -10.56 -8.48
C LEU A 154 -9.88 -10.43 -8.40
N PRO A 155 -10.59 -11.49 -8.00
CA PRO A 155 -12.01 -11.39 -7.71
C PRO A 155 -12.21 -10.46 -6.51
N ILE A 156 -12.85 -9.32 -6.74
CA ILE A 156 -13.24 -8.41 -5.68
C ILE A 156 -14.63 -8.83 -5.20
N ALA A 157 -14.86 -8.87 -3.87
CA ALA A 157 -16.20 -9.11 -3.39
C ALA A 157 -17.12 -7.95 -3.73
N SER A 158 -18.20 -8.28 -4.43
CA SER A 158 -19.42 -7.49 -4.54
C SER A 158 -20.06 -7.30 -3.17
#